data_AF-A0A0S8D9T5-F1
#
_entry.id   AF-A0A0S8D9T5-F1
#
_cell.length_a   1.000
_cell.length_b   1.000
_cell.length_c   1.000
_cell.angle_alpha   90.00
_cell.angle_beta   90.00
_cell.angle_gamma   90.00
#
_symmetry.space_group_name_H-M   'P 1'
#
loop_
_entity.id
_entity.type
_entity.pdbx_description
1 polymer ?
#
loop_
_entity_poly.entity_id
_entity_poly.type
_entity_poly.pdbx_seq_one_letter_code
_entity_poly.pdbx_strand_id
1 'polypeptide(L)'
;MVRKIGYIFFLAFLYFFSESRTDGFRTTKIIFNFNNKNYSNKNFEDYEKIFSQKFTYLGRGRQFFVFESEDKKYVIKFINYNNICPIYILKKFSFINFVKKSIERKNKRYPLTFGSIKLAFNRLKDEAAIIYIHLNDMYKIKKKIQIISKYGQPFKIDLDKTVFFVQKKIDPIYPSLERCYMEGGEELLKKRLNNVLDLFILRAKKCVSDDDLNVETNIGFIKDKAKIIDIGKLFKDDKLKNKKNFKKEILKSTKFLRLWVKKKYPSISFYLDKEIEEKTKNLF
;
A
#
# COMPACT_ATOMS: atom_id res chain seq x y z
N MET A 1 -17.26 44.43 -0.83
CA MET A 1 -17.24 43.09 -1.48
C MET A 1 -15.84 42.48 -1.54
N VAL A 2 -14.82 43.24 -1.98
CA VAL A 2 -13.41 42.81 -2.11
C VAL A 2 -12.80 42.22 -0.84
N ARG A 3 -13.02 42.82 0.34
CA ARG A 3 -12.50 42.30 1.63
C ARG A 3 -13.05 40.91 2.00
N LYS A 4 -14.31 40.62 1.66
CA LYS A 4 -14.93 39.30 1.92
C LYS A 4 -14.36 38.22 1.01
N ILE A 5 -14.09 38.56 -0.26
CA ILE A 5 -13.45 37.68 -1.23
C ILE A 5 -12.01 37.35 -0.79
N GLY A 6 -11.24 38.35 -0.36
CA GLY A 6 -9.89 38.16 0.17
C GLY A 6 -9.84 37.23 1.39
N TYR A 7 -10.80 37.34 2.31
CA TYR A 7 -10.89 36.46 3.47
C TYR A 7 -11.16 34.99 3.09
N ILE A 8 -12.03 34.75 2.09
CA ILE A 8 -12.29 33.40 1.58
C ILE A 8 -11.02 32.79 0.98
N PHE A 9 -10.27 33.54 0.16
CA PHE A 9 -9.01 33.07 -0.40
C PHE A 9 -7.95 32.81 0.67
N PHE A 10 -7.87 33.66 1.70
CA PHE A 10 -6.95 33.45 2.81
C PHE A 10 -7.30 32.20 3.62
N LEU A 11 -8.57 31.97 3.94
CA LEU A 11 -9.01 30.74 4.60
C LEU A 11 -8.76 29.49 3.76
N ALA A 12 -9.02 29.57 2.45
CA ALA A 12 -8.71 28.49 1.52
C ALA A 12 -7.20 28.22 1.49
N PHE A 13 -6.37 29.26 1.41
CA PHE A 13 -4.92 29.15 1.49
C PHE A 13 -4.47 28.48 2.79
N LEU A 14 -4.94 28.94 3.95
CA LEU A 14 -4.62 28.32 5.24
C LEU A 14 -5.04 26.84 5.30
N TYR A 15 -6.21 26.52 4.73
CA TYR A 15 -6.67 25.13 4.63
C TYR A 15 -5.74 24.27 3.76
N PHE A 16 -5.43 24.72 2.53
CA PHE A 16 -4.55 24.00 1.61
C PHE A 16 -3.11 23.92 2.13
N PHE A 17 -2.64 24.97 2.79
CA PHE A 17 -1.35 25.01 3.44
C PHE A 17 -1.29 24.01 4.60
N SER A 18 -2.32 23.95 5.45
CA SER A 18 -2.43 22.93 6.50
C SER A 18 -2.51 21.51 5.94
N GLU A 19 -3.24 21.30 4.85
CA GLU A 19 -3.39 19.99 4.21
C GLU A 19 -2.09 19.52 3.55
N SER A 20 -1.40 20.37 2.78
CA SER A 20 -0.08 20.05 2.21
C SER A 20 0.97 19.79 3.29
N ARG A 21 0.90 20.55 4.39
CA ARG A 21 1.78 20.36 5.54
C ARG A 21 1.58 19.00 6.20
N THR A 22 0.35 18.61 6.50
CA THR A 22 0.06 17.38 7.25
C THR A 22 -0.12 16.14 6.37
N ASP A 23 0.05 16.27 5.06
CA ASP A 23 -0.46 15.33 4.05
C ASP A 23 -1.96 15.02 4.29
N GLY A 24 -2.67 15.99 4.85
CA GLY A 24 -4.04 15.92 5.31
C GLY A 24 -4.29 14.93 6.46
N PHE A 25 -3.28 14.44 7.18
CA PHE A 25 -3.48 13.53 8.30
C PHE A 25 -4.26 14.21 9.45
N ARG A 26 -5.27 13.50 9.97
CA ARG A 26 -5.98 13.82 11.22
C ARG A 26 -6.41 12.50 11.86
N THR A 27 -6.43 12.41 13.18
CA THR A 27 -6.85 11.19 13.90
C THR A 27 -8.27 10.76 13.52
N THR A 28 -9.17 11.72 13.29
CA THR A 28 -10.54 11.47 12.81
C THR A 28 -10.62 10.80 11.44
N LYS A 29 -9.56 10.85 10.62
CA LYS A 29 -9.50 10.17 9.31
C LYS A 29 -9.11 8.69 9.40
N ILE A 30 -8.62 8.23 10.55
CA ILE A 30 -8.25 6.82 10.78
C ILE A 30 -9.19 6.10 11.76
N ILE A 31 -10.02 6.86 12.48
CA ILE A 31 -11.05 6.31 13.36
C ILE A 31 -12.21 5.78 12.52
N PHE A 32 -12.60 4.54 12.79
CA PHE A 32 -13.71 3.85 12.15
C PHE A 32 -14.89 3.71 13.11
N ASN A 33 -16.06 4.18 12.70
CA ASN A 33 -17.30 4.08 13.47
C ASN A 33 -18.35 3.27 12.67
N PHE A 34 -18.10 2.01 12.36
CA PHE A 34 -19.08 1.18 11.62
C PHE A 34 -19.19 -0.25 12.18
N ASN A 35 -20.43 -0.76 12.23
CA ASN A 35 -20.81 -2.07 12.78
C ASN A 35 -20.73 -3.21 11.75
N ASN A 36 -19.71 -3.25 10.89
CA ASN A 36 -19.54 -4.38 9.97
C ASN A 36 -18.54 -5.40 10.52
N LYS A 37 -19.01 -6.66 10.64
CA LYS A 37 -18.24 -7.88 10.95
C LYS A 37 -17.21 -8.19 9.84
N ASN A 38 -16.12 -8.95 10.00
CA ASN A 38 -15.29 -9.46 11.10
C ASN A 38 -14.03 -10.00 10.39
N TYR A 39 -12.81 -9.57 10.74
CA TYR A 39 -11.58 -10.32 10.41
C TYR A 39 -10.41 -9.80 11.27
N SER A 40 -9.94 -10.62 12.20
CA SER A 40 -8.61 -10.52 12.80
C SER A 40 -7.98 -11.90 12.86
N ASN A 41 -6.67 -11.95 13.03
CA ASN A 41 -5.98 -13.19 13.31
C ASN A 41 -5.21 -13.05 14.62
N LYS A 42 -5.38 -14.04 15.51
CA LYS A 42 -4.72 -14.15 16.81
C LYS A 42 -3.25 -14.60 16.71
N ASN A 43 -2.83 -15.11 15.55
CA ASN A 43 -1.57 -15.84 15.38
C ASN A 43 -0.36 -14.93 15.16
N PHE A 44 -0.14 -13.96 16.06
CA PHE A 44 1.15 -13.28 16.12
C PHE A 44 1.67 -13.31 17.56
N GLU A 45 2.57 -14.25 17.84
CA GLU A 45 3.46 -14.14 19.00
C GLU A 45 4.23 -12.81 18.86
N ASP A 46 4.28 -12.00 19.93
CA ASP A 46 4.95 -10.69 20.00
C ASP A 46 4.26 -9.42 19.45
N TYR A 47 2.94 -9.39 19.21
CA TYR A 47 2.29 -8.10 18.87
C TYR A 47 2.38 -7.09 20.04
N GLU A 48 2.51 -7.61 21.26
CA GLU A 48 2.74 -6.83 22.48
C GLU A 48 3.95 -5.92 22.35
N LYS A 49 5.09 -6.48 21.90
CA LYS A 49 6.34 -5.75 21.71
C LYS A 49 6.20 -4.69 20.62
N ILE A 50 5.57 -5.03 19.50
CA ILE A 50 5.38 -4.08 18.38
C ILE A 50 4.50 -2.90 18.81
N PHE A 51 3.36 -3.16 19.47
CA PHE A 51 2.44 -2.09 19.88
C PHE A 51 2.89 -1.33 21.13
N SER A 52 3.94 -1.76 21.81
CA SER A 52 4.59 -0.96 22.87
C SER A 52 5.45 0.17 22.31
N GLN A 53 5.84 0.09 21.03
CA GLN A 53 6.68 1.09 20.38
C GLN A 53 5.88 2.34 20.01
N LYS A 54 6.60 3.46 19.87
CA LYS A 54 6.10 4.65 19.19
C LYS A 54 6.14 4.46 17.68
N PHE A 55 5.19 5.08 16.98
CA PHE A 55 5.12 5.02 15.51
C PHE A 55 5.18 6.41 14.89
N THR A 56 6.20 6.71 14.10
CA THR A 56 6.41 8.03 13.49
C THR A 56 5.88 8.07 12.08
N TYR A 57 5.21 9.17 11.71
CA TYR A 57 4.65 9.36 10.38
C TYR A 57 5.73 9.18 9.30
N LEU A 58 5.51 8.22 8.40
CA LEU A 58 6.41 7.91 7.30
C LEU A 58 5.88 8.49 5.98
N GLY A 59 4.57 8.44 5.78
CA GLY A 59 3.97 8.93 4.54
C GLY A 59 2.50 8.59 4.39
N ARG A 60 1.98 8.88 3.20
CA ARG A 60 0.58 8.68 2.83
C ARG A 60 0.48 8.09 1.43
N GLY A 61 -0.31 7.02 1.32
CA GLY A 61 -0.87 6.56 0.06
C GLY A 61 -2.30 7.08 -0.14
N ARG A 62 -2.94 6.65 -1.23
CA ARG A 62 -4.35 7.00 -1.46
C ARG A 62 -5.27 6.38 -0.40
N GLN A 63 -4.99 5.14 -0.01
CA GLN A 63 -5.84 4.36 0.90
C GLN A 63 -5.33 4.34 2.34
N PHE A 64 -4.05 4.64 2.58
CA PHE A 64 -3.42 4.42 3.88
C PHE A 64 -2.60 5.62 4.35
N PHE A 65 -2.58 5.85 5.65
CA PHE A 65 -1.52 6.59 6.34
C PHE A 65 -0.53 5.58 6.91
N VAL A 66 0.76 5.82 6.71
CA VAL A 66 1.84 4.90 7.06
C VAL A 66 2.67 5.51 8.17
N PHE A 67 2.89 4.73 9.23
CA PHE A 67 3.74 5.11 10.35
C PHE A 67 4.79 4.02 10.57
N GLU A 68 6.03 4.41 10.82
CA GLU A 68 7.18 3.56 11.04
C GLU A 68 7.40 3.32 12.53
N SER A 69 7.71 2.09 12.94
CA SER A 69 8.06 1.77 14.32
C SER A 69 9.39 2.40 14.75
N GLU A 70 9.57 2.60 16.05
CA GLU A 70 10.80 3.15 16.64
C GLU A 70 12.06 2.35 16.26
N ASP A 71 11.96 1.02 16.19
CA ASP A 71 13.05 0.13 15.76
C ASP A 71 13.31 0.11 14.24
N LYS A 72 12.51 0.86 13.45
CA LYS A 72 12.55 0.93 11.98
C LYS A 72 12.35 -0.41 11.25
N LYS A 73 11.86 -1.44 11.94
CA LYS A 73 11.65 -2.78 11.37
C LYS A 73 10.24 -2.99 10.83
N TYR A 74 9.29 -2.17 11.27
CA TYR A 74 7.87 -2.35 10.96
C TYR A 74 7.23 -1.04 10.51
N VAL A 75 6.13 -1.18 9.78
CA VAL A 75 5.21 -0.09 9.49
C VAL A 75 3.80 -0.51 9.86
N ILE A 76 3.06 0.39 10.50
CA ILE A 76 1.62 0.27 10.70
C ILE A 76 0.91 1.16 9.67
N LYS A 77 -0.06 0.58 8.98
CA LYS A 77 -0.81 1.24 7.91
C LYS A 77 -2.27 1.36 8.32
N PHE A 78 -2.70 2.57 8.64
CA PHE A 78 -4.09 2.88 8.98
C PHE A 78 -4.88 3.24 7.74
N ILE A 79 -6.12 2.75 7.64
CA ILE A 79 -7.03 3.16 6.57
C ILE A 79 -7.33 4.66 6.65
N ASN A 80 -7.25 5.34 5.51
CA ASN A 80 -7.71 6.71 5.34
C ASN A 80 -9.19 6.72 4.96
N TYR A 81 -10.08 6.81 5.96
CA TYR A 81 -11.52 6.73 5.77
C TYR A 81 -12.08 7.79 4.84
N ASN A 82 -11.55 9.00 4.86
CA ASN A 82 -12.07 10.07 4.00
C ASN A 82 -11.88 9.76 2.51
N ASN A 83 -10.88 8.94 2.15
CA ASN A 83 -10.60 8.58 0.77
C ASN A 83 -11.36 7.34 0.30
N ILE A 84 -11.88 6.55 1.24
CA ILE A 84 -12.49 5.24 1.00
C ILE A 84 -14.00 5.27 1.26
N CYS A 85 -14.48 6.04 2.24
CA CYS A 85 -15.88 6.20 2.59
C CYS A 85 -16.38 7.63 2.32
N PRO A 86 -17.63 7.80 1.85
CA PRO A 86 -18.24 9.12 1.73
C PRO A 86 -18.48 9.73 3.12
N ILE A 87 -18.08 10.98 3.30
CA ILE A 87 -18.37 11.76 4.50
C ILE A 87 -19.89 11.97 4.55
N TYR A 88 -20.51 11.78 5.71
CA TYR A 88 -21.97 11.85 5.88
C TYR A 88 -22.58 13.13 5.29
N ILE A 89 -21.95 14.29 5.51
CA ILE A 89 -22.45 15.56 5.00
C ILE A 89 -22.52 15.62 3.47
N LEU A 90 -21.61 14.96 2.76
CA LEU A 90 -21.64 14.90 1.29
C LEU A 90 -22.88 14.17 0.79
N LYS A 91 -23.44 13.23 1.57
CA LYS A 91 -24.69 12.55 1.21
C LYS A 91 -25.87 13.52 1.13
N LYS A 92 -25.88 14.61 1.91
CA LYS A 92 -26.92 15.64 1.83
C LYS A 92 -26.89 16.43 0.51
N PHE A 93 -25.74 16.45 -0.16
CA PHE A 93 -25.52 17.14 -1.43
C PHE A 93 -25.48 16.17 -2.62
N SER A 94 -26.05 14.97 -2.50
CA SER A 94 -26.04 13.95 -3.56
C SER A 94 -26.85 14.35 -4.80
N PHE A 95 -27.64 15.43 -4.74
CA PHE A 95 -28.32 16.01 -5.90
C PHE A 95 -27.34 16.65 -6.90
N ILE A 96 -26.12 17.01 -6.46
CA ILE A 96 -25.07 17.52 -7.36
C ILE A 96 -24.36 16.33 -8.02
N ASN A 97 -24.40 16.25 -9.35
CA ASN A 97 -23.86 15.13 -10.13
C ASN A 97 -22.40 14.76 -9.80
N PHE A 98 -21.52 15.75 -9.62
CA PHE A 98 -20.13 15.49 -9.23
C PHE A 98 -20.02 14.86 -7.83
N VAL A 99 -20.84 15.30 -6.88
CA VAL A 99 -20.90 14.75 -5.52
C VAL A 99 -21.43 13.32 -5.55
N LYS A 100 -22.52 13.07 -6.31
CA LYS A 100 -23.07 11.72 -6.53
C LYS A 100 -22.02 10.75 -7.06
N LYS A 101 -21.32 11.13 -8.15
CA LYS A 101 -20.23 10.33 -8.73
C LYS A 101 -19.06 10.12 -7.75
N SER A 102 -18.79 11.09 -6.87
CA SER A 102 -17.77 10.95 -5.82
C SER A 102 -18.18 9.93 -4.76
N ILE A 103 -19.44 9.97 -4.31
CA ILE A 103 -20.02 9.02 -3.36
C ILE A 103 -20.01 7.60 -3.94
N GLU A 104 -20.50 7.42 -5.17
CA GLU A 104 -20.53 6.12 -5.85
C GLU A 104 -19.13 5.49 -5.97
N ARG A 105 -18.12 6.28 -6.36
CA ARG A 105 -16.73 5.81 -6.41
C ARG A 105 -16.20 5.36 -5.06
N LYS A 106 -16.54 6.07 -3.97
CA LYS A 106 -16.12 5.71 -2.61
C LYS A 106 -16.85 4.45 -2.12
N ASN A 107 -18.16 4.35 -2.33
CA ASN A 107 -18.93 3.16 -1.99
C ASN A 107 -18.39 1.89 -2.67
N LYS A 108 -17.88 2.00 -3.90
CA LYS A 108 -17.19 0.89 -4.58
C LYS A 108 -15.79 0.63 -4.01
N ARG A 109 -15.02 1.67 -3.67
CA ARG A 109 -13.63 1.55 -3.18
C ARG A 109 -13.54 0.91 -1.79
N TYR A 110 -14.36 1.37 -0.86
CA TYR A 110 -15.16 0.53 0.03
C TYR A 110 -14.69 -0.95 0.22
N PRO A 111 -15.54 -1.89 -0.25
CA PRO A 111 -15.32 -3.32 -0.11
C PRO A 111 -14.10 -3.81 -0.90
N LEU A 112 -13.72 -3.13 -2.00
CA LEU A 112 -12.54 -3.52 -2.79
C LEU A 112 -11.25 -3.43 -1.97
N THR A 113 -11.06 -2.35 -1.21
CA THR A 113 -9.84 -2.17 -0.40
C THR A 113 -9.79 -3.24 0.69
N PHE A 114 -10.90 -3.47 1.40
CA PHE A 114 -10.95 -4.48 2.47
C PHE A 114 -10.76 -5.89 1.91
N GLY A 115 -11.42 -6.21 0.80
CA GLY A 115 -11.24 -7.48 0.10
C GLY A 115 -9.79 -7.69 -0.34
N SER A 116 -9.14 -6.64 -0.83
CA SER A 116 -7.73 -6.65 -1.22
C SER A 116 -6.79 -6.92 -0.03
N ILE A 117 -6.98 -6.25 1.11
CA ILE A 117 -6.17 -6.49 2.31
C ILE A 117 -6.35 -7.93 2.81
N LYS A 118 -7.61 -8.41 2.85
CA LYS A 118 -7.92 -9.78 3.25
C LYS A 118 -7.29 -10.81 2.31
N LEU A 119 -7.36 -10.56 1.00
CA LEU A 119 -6.73 -11.41 -0.01
C LEU A 119 -5.21 -11.45 0.17
N ALA A 120 -4.59 -10.29 0.39
CA ALA A 120 -3.16 -10.18 0.61
C ALA A 120 -2.74 -10.95 1.86
N PHE A 121 -3.46 -10.80 2.97
CA PHE A 121 -3.15 -11.54 4.20
C PHE A 121 -3.33 -13.05 4.03
N ASN A 122 -4.36 -13.49 3.31
CA ASN A 122 -4.67 -14.92 3.19
C ASN A 122 -3.79 -15.65 2.16
N ARG A 123 -3.38 -14.97 1.09
CA ARG A 123 -2.66 -15.61 -0.03
C ARG A 123 -1.24 -15.09 -0.22
N LEU A 124 -0.95 -13.87 0.20
CA LEU A 124 0.30 -13.17 -0.05
C LEU A 124 0.97 -12.69 1.24
N LYS A 125 0.71 -13.34 2.38
CA LYS A 125 1.23 -12.93 3.70
C LYS A 125 2.74 -12.70 3.66
N ASP A 126 3.46 -13.66 3.08
CA ASP A 126 4.92 -13.62 2.99
C ASP A 126 5.41 -12.65 1.91
N GLU A 127 4.78 -12.64 0.75
CA GLU A 127 5.11 -11.75 -0.38
C GLU A 127 4.89 -10.28 -0.06
N ALA A 128 3.86 -9.97 0.73
CA ALA A 128 3.58 -8.64 1.24
C ALA A 128 4.19 -8.42 2.63
N ALA A 129 4.92 -9.39 3.21
CA ALA A 129 5.50 -9.29 4.55
C ALA A 129 4.52 -8.78 5.64
N ILE A 130 3.25 -9.15 5.53
CA ILE A 130 2.19 -8.77 6.47
C ILE A 130 2.31 -9.68 7.68
N ILE A 131 2.40 -9.09 8.86
CA ILE A 131 2.53 -9.85 10.11
C ILE A 131 1.25 -9.81 10.94
N TYR A 132 0.44 -8.76 10.78
CA TYR A 132 -0.80 -8.59 11.54
C TYR A 132 -1.83 -7.78 10.75
N ILE A 133 -3.11 -8.12 10.89
CA ILE A 133 -4.23 -7.32 10.37
C ILE A 133 -5.32 -7.15 11.44
N HIS A 134 -5.95 -5.99 11.45
CA HIS A 134 -7.14 -5.70 12.25
C HIS A 134 -8.15 -4.96 11.38
N LEU A 135 -9.15 -5.69 10.88
CA LEU A 135 -10.17 -5.18 9.94
C LEU A 135 -11.52 -4.90 10.63
N ASN A 136 -11.48 -4.41 11.88
CA ASN A 136 -12.61 -4.14 12.77
C ASN A 136 -13.33 -5.43 13.20
N ASP A 137 -13.08 -5.84 14.44
CA ASP A 137 -13.41 -7.15 14.98
C ASP A 137 -14.18 -7.05 16.31
N MET A 138 -14.84 -8.15 16.71
CA MET A 138 -15.41 -8.30 18.06
C MET A 138 -14.31 -8.48 19.12
N TYR A 139 -13.12 -8.94 18.74
CA TYR A 139 -11.98 -9.04 19.63
C TYR A 139 -11.29 -7.69 19.80
N LYS A 140 -11.40 -7.17 21.02
CA LYS A 140 -10.73 -5.95 21.46
C LYS A 140 -9.28 -6.25 21.80
N ILE A 141 -8.36 -5.60 21.11
CA ILE A 141 -6.93 -5.52 21.44
C ILE A 141 -6.77 -4.79 22.78
N LYS A 142 -7.69 -3.87 23.13
CA LYS A 142 -7.67 -3.05 24.35
C LYS A 142 -6.37 -2.27 24.52
N LYS A 143 -5.80 -1.81 23.41
CA LYS A 143 -4.53 -1.07 23.39
C LYS A 143 -4.63 0.29 22.77
N LYS A 144 -3.90 1.22 23.37
CA LYS A 144 -3.62 2.53 22.81
C LYS A 144 -2.14 2.59 22.46
N ILE A 145 -1.83 2.98 21.23
CA ILE A 145 -0.46 3.21 20.79
C ILE A 145 -0.19 4.71 20.69
N GLN A 146 1.09 5.10 20.78
CA GLN A 146 1.51 6.46 20.49
C GLN A 146 1.95 6.56 19.03
N ILE A 147 1.30 7.44 18.27
CA ILE A 147 1.78 7.85 16.94
C ILE A 147 2.34 9.27 17.00
N ILE A 148 3.35 9.55 16.20
CA ILE A 148 3.94 10.87 16.03
C ILE A 148 3.59 11.35 14.63
N SER A 149 2.96 12.53 14.51
CA SER A 149 2.62 13.10 13.20
C SER A 149 3.88 13.58 12.46
N LYS A 150 3.69 14.01 11.21
CA LYS A 150 4.75 14.62 10.38
C LYS A 150 5.47 15.80 11.05
N TYR A 151 4.84 16.46 12.03
CA TYR A 151 5.40 17.60 12.79
C TYR A 151 5.91 17.25 14.18
N GLY A 152 6.05 15.97 14.51
CA GLY A 152 6.49 15.57 15.84
C GLY A 152 5.37 15.59 16.90
N GLN A 153 4.14 15.98 16.55
CA GLN A 153 3.03 16.01 17.51
C GLN A 153 2.60 14.57 17.89
N PRO A 154 2.60 14.21 19.18
CA PRO A 154 2.16 12.89 19.62
C PRO A 154 0.63 12.79 19.72
N PHE A 155 0.10 11.63 19.34
CA PHE A 155 -1.31 11.26 19.52
C PHE A 155 -1.40 9.86 20.12
N LYS A 156 -2.36 9.66 21.03
CA LYS A 156 -2.73 8.33 21.51
C LYS A 156 -3.89 7.78 20.68
N ILE A 157 -3.66 6.68 19.98
CA ILE A 157 -4.65 6.04 19.10
C ILE A 157 -5.13 4.76 19.74
N ASP A 158 -6.44 4.66 19.92
CA ASP A 158 -7.11 3.43 20.35
C ASP A 158 -7.23 2.48 19.16
N LEU A 159 -6.51 1.36 19.21
CA LEU A 159 -6.44 0.43 18.08
C LEU A 159 -7.79 -0.22 17.79
N ASP A 160 -8.63 -0.42 18.80
CA ASP A 160 -9.98 -1.00 18.68
C ASP A 160 -10.95 -0.10 17.91
N LYS A 161 -10.57 1.17 17.67
CA LYS A 161 -11.36 2.14 16.91
C LYS A 161 -10.82 2.38 15.51
N THR A 162 -9.90 1.56 15.04
CA THR A 162 -9.21 1.77 13.75
C THR A 162 -9.23 0.52 12.90
N VAL A 163 -8.96 0.67 11.61
CA VAL A 163 -8.62 -0.47 10.75
C VAL A 163 -7.20 -0.29 10.27
N PHE A 164 -6.40 -1.33 10.45
CA PHE A 164 -4.98 -1.27 10.14
C PHE A 164 -4.40 -2.66 9.84
N PHE A 165 -3.19 -2.65 9.31
CA PHE A 165 -2.33 -3.81 9.27
C PHE A 165 -0.90 -3.41 9.57
N VAL A 166 -0.11 -4.38 10.01
CA VAL A 166 1.32 -4.23 10.27
C VAL A 166 2.08 -5.05 9.25
N GLN A 167 3.12 -4.42 8.71
CA GLN A 167 4.00 -4.97 7.70
C GLN A 167 5.44 -4.80 8.16
N LYS A 168 6.34 -5.72 7.80
CA LYS A 168 7.78 -5.43 7.90
C LYS A 168 8.11 -4.23 7.00
N LYS A 169 9.04 -3.38 7.42
CA LYS A 169 9.50 -2.26 6.60
C LYS A 169 10.18 -2.81 5.34
N ILE A 170 9.83 -2.23 4.19
CA ILE A 170 10.32 -2.61 2.87
C ILE A 170 11.08 -1.42 2.29
N ASP A 171 12.29 -1.67 1.81
CA ASP A 171 13.13 -0.66 1.15
C ASP A 171 12.65 -0.43 -0.29
N PRO A 172 12.55 0.83 -0.77
CA PRO A 172 12.07 1.12 -2.12
C PRO A 172 12.90 0.45 -3.23
N ILE A 173 12.24 0.01 -4.30
CA ILE A 173 12.84 -0.82 -5.35
C ILE A 173 14.02 -0.15 -6.08
N TYR A 174 13.87 1.06 -6.62
CA TYR A 174 14.91 1.65 -7.47
C TYR A 174 16.17 2.05 -6.71
N PRO A 175 16.09 2.72 -5.53
CA PRO A 175 17.28 2.96 -4.72
C PRO A 175 18.01 1.66 -4.33
N SER A 176 17.27 0.58 -4.08
CA SER A 176 17.85 -0.73 -3.78
C SER A 176 18.55 -1.35 -5.00
N LEU A 177 17.95 -1.26 -6.19
CA LEU A 177 18.55 -1.76 -7.43
C LEU A 177 19.80 -0.96 -7.82
N GLU A 178 19.78 0.36 -7.68
CA GLU A 178 20.97 1.20 -7.92
C GLU A 178 22.11 0.84 -6.97
N ARG A 179 21.81 0.63 -5.68
CA ARG A 179 22.82 0.16 -4.72
C ARG A 179 23.39 -1.20 -5.10
N CYS A 180 22.54 -2.16 -5.51
CA CYS A 180 23.00 -3.48 -5.96
C CYS A 180 23.97 -3.37 -7.15
N TYR A 181 23.70 -2.47 -8.09
CA TYR A 181 24.60 -2.25 -9.22
C TYR A 181 25.93 -1.63 -8.79
N MET A 182 25.90 -0.64 -7.89
CA MET A 182 27.12 -0.03 -7.36
C MET A 182 28.01 -1.03 -6.60
N GLU A 183 27.40 -1.99 -5.88
CA GLU A 183 28.13 -2.96 -5.06
C GLU A 183 28.66 -4.17 -5.84
N GLY A 184 27.96 -4.63 -6.89
CA GLY A 184 28.27 -5.89 -7.57
C GLY A 184 28.06 -5.91 -9.08
N GLY A 185 27.90 -4.74 -9.70
CA GLY A 185 27.78 -4.57 -11.14
C GLY A 185 26.54 -5.25 -11.74
N GLU A 186 26.67 -5.66 -13.01
CA GLU A 186 25.56 -6.24 -13.78
C GLU A 186 25.04 -7.55 -13.19
N GLU A 187 25.93 -8.44 -12.72
CA GLU A 187 25.55 -9.77 -12.24
C GLU A 187 24.69 -9.69 -10.99
N LEU A 188 25.04 -8.83 -10.03
CA LEU A 188 24.24 -8.62 -8.84
C LEU A 188 22.89 -7.97 -9.17
N LEU A 189 22.87 -7.02 -10.12
CA LEU A 189 21.63 -6.40 -10.58
C LEU A 189 20.71 -7.41 -11.29
N LYS A 190 21.24 -8.28 -12.17
CA LYS A 190 20.48 -9.36 -12.83
C LYS A 190 19.86 -10.30 -11.79
N LYS A 191 20.63 -10.74 -10.79
CA LYS A 191 20.12 -11.56 -9.67
C LYS A 191 19.01 -10.84 -8.92
N ARG A 192 19.14 -9.54 -8.67
CA ARG A 192 18.11 -8.76 -7.97
C ARG A 192 16.84 -8.60 -8.81
N LEU A 193 16.96 -8.39 -10.11
CA LEU A 193 15.83 -8.32 -11.05
C LEU A 193 15.07 -9.64 -11.10
N ASN A 194 15.78 -10.79 -11.09
CA ASN A 194 15.15 -12.10 -11.03
C ASN A 194 14.26 -12.26 -9.78
N ASN A 195 14.70 -11.76 -8.61
CA ASN A 195 13.88 -11.79 -7.41
C ASN A 195 12.57 -10.99 -7.55
N VAL A 196 12.58 -9.89 -8.33
CA VAL A 196 11.37 -9.12 -8.64
C VAL A 196 10.45 -9.89 -9.60
N LEU A 197 11.02 -10.53 -10.63
CA LEU A 197 10.25 -11.39 -11.53
C LEU A 197 9.60 -12.55 -10.78
N ASP A 198 10.34 -13.19 -9.89
CA ASP A 198 9.84 -14.31 -9.08
C ASP A 198 8.68 -13.87 -8.20
N LEU A 199 8.72 -12.65 -7.63
CA LEU A 199 7.59 -12.09 -6.91
C LEU A 199 6.34 -11.95 -7.79
N PHE A 200 6.47 -11.40 -9.01
CA PHE A 200 5.34 -11.28 -9.93
C PHE A 200 4.78 -12.64 -10.35
N ILE A 201 5.66 -13.61 -10.61
CA ILE A 201 5.29 -14.99 -10.96
C ILE A 201 4.56 -15.66 -9.80
N LEU A 202 5.08 -15.57 -8.58
CA LEU A 202 4.44 -16.14 -7.38
C LEU A 202 3.06 -15.55 -7.15
N ARG A 203 2.91 -14.23 -7.30
CA ARG A 203 1.62 -13.55 -7.18
C ARG A 203 0.63 -14.04 -8.24
N ALA A 204 1.06 -14.13 -9.50
CA ALA A 204 0.21 -14.61 -10.60
C ALA A 204 -0.17 -16.09 -10.45
N LYS A 205 0.75 -16.95 -10.00
CA LYS A 205 0.50 -18.38 -9.70
C LYS A 205 -0.56 -18.56 -8.62
N LYS A 206 -0.63 -17.63 -7.67
CA LYS A 206 -1.67 -17.60 -6.63
C LYS A 206 -3.01 -17.03 -7.14
N CYS A 207 -3.14 -16.81 -8.45
CA CYS A 207 -4.30 -16.21 -9.11
C CYS A 207 -4.68 -14.86 -8.49
N VAL A 208 -3.68 -14.02 -8.19
CA VAL A 208 -3.88 -12.66 -7.70
C VAL A 208 -3.37 -11.67 -8.74
N SER A 209 -4.25 -10.83 -9.28
CA SER A 209 -3.88 -9.73 -10.18
C SER A 209 -3.80 -8.41 -9.40
N ASP A 210 -3.10 -7.44 -9.98
CA ASP A 210 -2.93 -6.08 -9.46
C ASP A 210 -3.31 -5.07 -10.53
N ASP A 211 -4.21 -4.16 -10.19
CA ASP A 211 -4.62 -3.06 -11.07
C ASP A 211 -3.67 -1.86 -11.01
N ASP A 212 -2.71 -1.85 -10.07
CA ASP A 212 -1.70 -0.81 -9.95
C ASP A 212 -0.33 -1.28 -10.43
N LEU A 213 0.08 -0.74 -11.57
CA LEU A 213 1.32 -1.13 -12.23
C LEU A 213 2.54 -0.36 -11.75
N ASN A 214 2.39 0.56 -10.80
CA ASN A 214 3.51 1.39 -10.38
C ASN A 214 4.52 0.63 -9.52
N VAL A 215 5.49 0.01 -10.18
CA VAL A 215 6.56 -0.76 -9.54
C VAL A 215 7.33 0.08 -8.51
N GLU A 216 7.55 1.37 -8.79
CA GLU A 216 8.33 2.28 -7.94
C GLU A 216 7.78 2.38 -6.52
N THR A 217 6.45 2.47 -6.39
CA THR A 217 5.77 2.69 -5.11
C THR A 217 5.22 1.40 -4.51
N ASN A 218 5.01 0.36 -5.33
CA ASN A 218 4.27 -0.82 -4.93
C ASN A 218 5.16 -2.01 -4.62
N ILE A 219 6.43 -2.00 -5.01
CA ILE A 219 7.39 -3.08 -4.79
C ILE A 219 8.65 -2.54 -4.12
N GLY A 220 9.29 -3.38 -3.33
CA GLY A 220 10.61 -3.10 -2.77
C GLY A 220 11.28 -4.35 -2.25
N PHE A 221 12.25 -4.21 -1.35
CA PHE A 221 13.02 -5.33 -0.82
C PHE A 221 13.02 -5.39 0.70
N ILE A 222 13.12 -6.62 1.21
CA ILE A 222 13.59 -6.88 2.57
C ILE A 222 14.83 -7.75 2.42
N LYS A 223 15.99 -7.19 2.75
CA LYS A 223 17.29 -7.76 2.39
C LYS A 223 17.30 -8.05 0.89
N ASP A 224 17.34 -9.32 0.51
CA ASP A 224 17.45 -9.73 -0.86
C ASP A 224 16.12 -10.02 -1.58
N LYS A 225 15.04 -10.18 -0.82
CA LYS A 225 13.78 -10.70 -1.35
C LYS A 225 12.85 -9.55 -1.72
N ALA A 226 12.33 -9.58 -2.95
CA ALA A 226 11.33 -8.62 -3.39
C ALA A 226 10.03 -8.83 -2.60
N LYS A 227 9.36 -7.73 -2.26
CA LYS A 227 8.12 -7.70 -1.48
C LYS A 227 7.14 -6.66 -2.03
N ILE A 228 5.85 -6.92 -1.82
CA ILE A 228 4.75 -6.01 -2.18
C ILE A 228 4.57 -4.97 -1.06
N ILE A 229 4.67 -3.69 -1.38
CA ILE A 229 4.45 -2.56 -0.49
C ILE A 229 2.97 -2.18 -0.43
N ASP A 230 2.32 -1.97 -1.57
CA ASP A 230 0.91 -1.58 -1.64
C ASP A 230 0.02 -2.79 -1.93
N ILE A 231 -0.97 -3.01 -1.07
CA ILE A 231 -1.92 -4.12 -1.14
C ILE A 231 -3.36 -3.61 -1.31
N GLY A 232 -3.53 -2.37 -1.80
CA GLY A 232 -4.83 -1.70 -1.85
C GLY A 232 -5.72 -2.06 -3.05
N LYS A 233 -5.17 -2.71 -4.08
CA LYS A 233 -5.84 -2.95 -5.39
C LYS A 233 -5.65 -4.36 -5.95
N LEU A 234 -5.38 -5.32 -5.07
CA LEU A 234 -5.28 -6.73 -5.41
C LEU A 234 -6.66 -7.37 -5.50
N PHE A 235 -6.83 -8.27 -6.47
CA PHE A 235 -8.05 -9.03 -6.64
C PHE A 235 -7.75 -10.45 -7.14
N LYS A 236 -8.67 -11.37 -6.84
CA LYS A 236 -8.57 -12.75 -7.34
C LYS A 236 -8.89 -12.75 -8.83
N ASP A 237 -8.03 -13.36 -9.62
CA ASP A 237 -8.25 -13.56 -11.05
C ASP A 237 -7.94 -15.00 -11.46
N ASP A 238 -8.99 -15.83 -11.52
CA ASP A 238 -8.87 -17.23 -11.94
C ASP A 238 -8.51 -17.37 -13.43
N LYS A 239 -8.62 -16.30 -14.24
CA LYS A 239 -8.19 -16.34 -15.65
C LYS A 239 -6.68 -16.52 -15.79
N LEU A 240 -5.90 -16.21 -14.75
CA LEU A 240 -4.45 -16.44 -14.70
C LEU A 240 -4.06 -17.92 -14.73
N LYS A 241 -5.00 -18.85 -14.54
CA LYS A 241 -4.78 -20.28 -14.79
C LYS A 241 -4.52 -20.60 -16.27
N ASN A 242 -4.92 -19.70 -17.17
CA ASN A 242 -4.64 -19.83 -18.60
C ASN A 242 -3.28 -19.22 -18.96
N LYS A 243 -2.44 -19.97 -19.69
CA LYS A 243 -1.08 -19.56 -20.11
C LYS A 243 -1.01 -18.19 -20.78
N LYS A 244 -1.98 -17.86 -21.64
CA LYS A 244 -2.03 -16.56 -22.36
C LYS A 244 -2.28 -15.40 -21.39
N ASN A 245 -3.23 -15.55 -20.47
CA ASN A 245 -3.54 -14.51 -19.48
C ASN A 245 -2.42 -14.37 -18.45
N PHE A 246 -1.81 -15.48 -18.04
CA PHE A 246 -0.63 -15.47 -17.17
C PHE A 246 0.51 -14.64 -17.79
N LYS A 247 0.89 -14.94 -19.04
CA LYS A 247 1.93 -14.18 -19.75
C LYS A 247 1.58 -12.69 -19.85
N LYS A 248 0.31 -12.37 -20.15
CA LYS A 248 -0.17 -10.99 -20.20
C LYS A 248 -0.01 -10.27 -18.85
N GLU A 249 -0.33 -10.93 -17.73
CA GLU A 249 -0.17 -10.37 -16.38
C GLU A 249 1.32 -10.11 -16.04
N ILE A 250 2.23 -11.01 -16.39
CA ILE A 250 3.67 -10.80 -16.17
C ILE A 250 4.19 -9.62 -16.99
N LEU A 251 3.82 -9.53 -18.27
CA LEU A 251 4.20 -8.40 -19.12
C LEU A 251 3.60 -7.07 -18.62
N LYS A 252 2.35 -7.09 -18.16
CA LYS A 252 1.67 -5.94 -17.54
C LYS A 252 2.43 -5.48 -16.29
N SER A 253 2.77 -6.41 -15.40
CA SER A 253 3.42 -6.13 -14.11
C SER A 253 4.87 -5.64 -14.25
N THR A 254 5.58 -6.12 -15.26
CA THR A 254 6.99 -5.76 -15.49
C THR A 254 7.16 -4.50 -16.34
N LYS A 255 6.09 -3.93 -16.90
CA LYS A 255 6.16 -2.80 -17.85
C LYS A 255 7.06 -1.66 -17.38
N PHE A 256 6.82 -1.13 -16.18
CA PHE A 256 7.58 0.02 -15.68
C PHE A 256 9.00 -0.34 -15.24
N LEU A 257 9.21 -1.55 -14.72
CA LEU A 257 10.55 -2.06 -14.43
C LEU A 257 11.39 -2.15 -15.70
N ARG A 258 10.84 -2.71 -16.78
CA ARG A 258 11.50 -2.82 -18.08
C ARG A 258 11.86 -1.45 -18.65
N LEU A 259 10.94 -0.49 -18.59
CA LEU A 259 11.20 0.88 -19.02
C LEU A 259 12.33 1.53 -18.21
N TRP A 260 12.36 1.30 -16.90
CA TRP A 260 13.41 1.81 -16.03
C TRP A 260 14.77 1.18 -16.35
N VAL A 261 14.84 -0.15 -16.46
CA VAL A 261 16.08 -0.88 -16.81
C VAL A 261 16.60 -0.44 -18.18
N LYS A 262 15.73 -0.36 -19.20
CA LYS A 262 16.12 0.11 -20.53
C LYS A 262 16.73 1.51 -20.52
N LYS A 263 16.21 2.40 -19.66
CA LYS A 263 16.70 3.77 -19.53
C LYS A 263 18.03 3.86 -18.77
N LYS A 264 18.18 3.10 -17.67
CA LYS A 264 19.32 3.21 -16.75
C LYS A 264 20.47 2.24 -17.05
N TYR A 265 20.15 1.03 -17.48
CA TYR A 265 21.10 -0.06 -17.75
C TYR A 265 20.78 -0.76 -19.07
N PRO A 266 21.01 -0.10 -20.23
CA PRO A 266 20.62 -0.61 -21.54
C PRO A 266 21.16 -2.01 -21.86
N SER A 267 22.40 -2.32 -21.42
CA SER A 267 23.04 -3.64 -21.58
C SER A 267 22.26 -4.78 -20.91
N ILE A 268 21.56 -4.49 -19.81
CA ILE A 268 20.80 -5.47 -19.02
C ILE A 268 19.36 -5.62 -19.54
N SER A 269 18.86 -4.67 -20.33
CA SER A 269 17.48 -4.69 -20.82
C SER A 269 17.17 -5.95 -21.64
N PHE A 270 18.12 -6.41 -22.47
CA PHE A 270 17.93 -7.62 -23.27
C PHE A 270 17.84 -8.86 -22.38
N TYR A 271 18.69 -8.95 -21.36
CA TYR A 271 18.65 -10.03 -20.38
C TYR A 271 17.28 -10.10 -19.70
N LEU A 272 16.76 -8.96 -19.22
CA LEU A 272 15.48 -8.94 -18.51
C LEU A 272 14.32 -9.41 -19.41
N ASP A 273 14.31 -9.00 -20.67
CA ASP A 273 13.28 -9.40 -21.63
C ASP A 273 13.34 -10.91 -21.93
N LYS A 274 14.55 -11.44 -22.13
CA LYS A 274 14.78 -12.89 -22.31
C LYS A 274 14.32 -13.70 -21.11
N GLU A 275 14.69 -13.28 -19.90
CA GLU A 275 14.33 -13.97 -18.65
C GLU A 275 12.80 -14.03 -18.45
N ILE A 276 12.08 -12.94 -18.79
CA ILE A 276 10.61 -12.92 -18.74
C ILE A 276 10.03 -13.95 -19.71
N GLU A 277 10.56 -14.04 -20.93
CA GLU A 277 10.11 -15.02 -21.92
C GLU A 277 10.36 -16.45 -21.48
N GLU A 278 11.57 -16.77 -21.00
CA GLU A 278 11.94 -18.10 -20.55
C GLU A 278 11.10 -18.55 -19.35
N LYS A 279 11.00 -17.71 -18.32
CA LYS A 279 10.17 -18.02 -17.15
C LYS A 279 8.69 -18.16 -17.51
N THR A 280 8.15 -17.37 -18.44
CA THR A 280 6.74 -17.52 -18.84
C THR A 280 6.47 -18.72 -19.75
N LYS A 281 7.46 -19.19 -20.51
CA LYS A 281 7.37 -20.42 -21.31
C LYS A 281 7.35 -21.67 -20.43
N ASN A 282 8.23 -21.75 -19.44
CA ASN A 282 8.49 -22.94 -18.62
C ASN A 282 7.45 -23.20 -17.51
N LEU A 283 6.49 -22.30 -17.31
CA LEU A 283 5.51 -22.39 -16.21
C LEU A 283 4.21 -23.12 -16.58
N PHE A 284 4.14 -23.66 -17.80
CA PHE A 284 3.02 -24.45 -18.31
C PHE A 284 3.52 -25.49 -19.31
#